data_AF-A0A497PIC5-F1
#
_entry.id   AF-A0A497PIC5-F1
#
_cell.length_a   1.000
_cell.length_b   1.000
_cell.length_c   1.000
_cell.angle_alpha   90.00
_cell.angle_beta   90.00
_cell.angle_gamma   90.00
#
_symmetry.space_group_name_H-M   'P 1'
#
loop_
_entity.id
_entity.type
_entity.pdbx_description
1 polymer ?
#
loop_
_entity_poly.entity_id
_entity_poly.type
_entity_poly.pdbx_seq_one_letter_code
_entity_poly.pdbx_strand_id
1 'polypeptide(L)'
;MVVATMGRTVKTFRDAIDSEAERWRSFRRTLQPSERELLDRIFEYSRAHADAGTMIVTPRAVEVVIVSALLEILKAIDRIEKQLTMRGDATE
;
A
#
# COMPACT_ATOMS: atom_id res chain seq x y z
N MET A 1 -19.95 4.21 6.91
CA MET A 1 -20.96 4.66 5.92
C MET A 1 -20.33 5.81 5.13
N VAL A 2 -19.92 5.56 3.89
CA VAL A 2 -19.42 6.63 3.01
C VAL A 2 -20.66 7.31 2.44
N VAL A 3 -21.13 8.36 3.11
CA VAL A 3 -22.30 9.13 2.68
C VAL A 3 -21.90 10.06 1.55
N ALA A 4 -22.56 9.92 0.40
CA ALA A 4 -22.50 10.87 -0.69
C ALA A 4 -23.48 12.03 -0.43
N THR A 5 -22.97 13.27 -0.37
CA THR A 5 -23.77 14.48 -0.59
C THR A 5 -22.88 15.51 -1.27
N MET A 6 -23.17 15.82 -2.53
CA MET A 6 -22.41 16.78 -3.33
C MET A 6 -22.52 18.20 -2.75
N GLY A 7 -21.37 18.85 -2.60
CA GLY A 7 -21.20 20.21 -2.07
C GLY A 7 -19.88 20.39 -1.33
N ARG A 8 -19.25 19.30 -0.89
CA ARG A 8 -17.89 19.24 -0.37
C ARG A 8 -17.29 17.91 -0.84
N THR A 9 -16.21 17.97 -1.61
CA THR A 9 -15.52 16.81 -2.21
C THR A 9 -15.57 15.58 -1.31
N VAL A 10 -16.17 14.48 -1.77
CA VAL A 10 -16.12 13.20 -1.07
C VAL A 10 -14.65 12.87 -0.89
N LYS A 11 -14.17 12.78 0.36
CA LYS A 11 -12.80 12.34 0.63
C LYS A 11 -12.64 10.99 -0.05
N THR A 12 -11.84 11.00 -1.11
CA THR A 12 -11.55 9.82 -1.89
C THR A 12 -10.77 8.85 -1.00
N PHE A 13 -10.73 7.58 -1.39
CA PHE A 13 -9.87 6.63 -0.72
C PHE A 13 -8.40 7.08 -0.74
N ARG A 14 -7.98 7.86 -1.76
CA ARG A 14 -6.66 8.53 -1.80
C ARG A 14 -6.47 9.52 -0.65
N ASP A 15 -7.46 10.35 -0.35
CA ASP A 15 -7.41 11.29 0.79
C ASP A 15 -7.31 10.56 2.14
N ALA A 16 -7.92 9.38 2.24
CA ALA A 16 -7.84 8.54 3.42
C ALA A 16 -6.43 7.92 3.60
N ILE A 17 -5.78 7.52 2.50
CA ILE A 17 -4.38 7.07 2.51
C ILE A 17 -3.44 8.21 2.91
N ASP A 18 -3.62 9.42 2.36
CA ASP A 18 -2.77 10.57 2.70
C ASP A 18 -2.96 10.99 4.17
N SER A 19 -4.18 10.90 4.68
CA SER A 19 -4.47 11.10 6.10
C SER A 19 -3.75 10.05 6.96
N GLU A 20 -3.70 8.79 6.52
CA GLU A 20 -2.94 7.75 7.21
C GLU A 20 -1.44 8.02 7.15
N ALA A 21 -0.88 8.37 6.00
CA ALA A 21 0.53 8.70 5.85
C ALA A 21 0.97 9.83 6.82
N GLU A 22 0.15 10.87 6.99
CA GLU A 22 0.42 11.93 7.96
C GLU A 22 0.33 11.42 9.41
N ARG A 23 -0.62 10.54 9.74
CA ARG A 23 -0.71 9.92 11.09
C ARG A 23 0.57 9.14 11.44
N TRP A 24 1.21 8.53 10.45
CA TRP A 24 2.45 7.77 10.63
C TRP A 24 3.72 8.64 10.62
N ARG A 25 3.62 9.96 10.41
CA ARG A 25 4.78 10.84 10.28
C ARG A 25 5.70 10.85 11.50
N SER A 26 5.14 10.81 12.71
CA SER A 26 5.93 10.76 13.95
C SER A 26 6.72 9.45 14.07
N PHE A 27 6.10 8.32 13.73
CA PHE A 27 6.78 7.03 13.66
C PHE A 27 7.85 7.01 12.56
N ARG A 28 7.53 7.51 11.36
CA ARG A 28 8.49 7.64 10.26
C ARG A 28 9.76 8.40 10.67
N ARG A 29 9.63 9.44 11.50
CA ARG A 29 10.77 10.24 11.96
C ARG A 29 11.74 9.49 12.88
N THR A 30 11.30 8.40 13.52
CA THR A 30 12.16 7.58 14.39
C THR A 30 12.89 6.48 13.62
N LEU A 31 12.54 6.25 12.35
CA LEU A 31 13.12 5.21 11.51
C LEU A 31 14.45 5.63 10.87
N GLN A 32 15.32 4.65 10.59
CA GLN A 32 16.52 4.86 9.79
C GLN A 32 16.15 5.27 8.34
N PRO A 33 17.06 5.91 7.58
CA PRO A 33 16.75 6.34 6.20
C PRO A 33 16.19 5.22 5.30
N SER A 34 16.77 4.03 5.35
CA SER A 34 16.31 2.86 4.59
C SER A 34 14.89 2.42 4.96
N GLU A 35 14.57 2.40 6.25
CA GLU A 35 13.25 2.04 6.76
C GLU A 35 12.19 3.10 6.41
N ARG A 36 12.58 4.39 6.36
CA ARG A 36 11.70 5.47 5.89
C ARG A 36 11.28 5.27 4.45
N GLU A 37 12.22 4.90 3.58
CA GLU A 37 11.93 4.59 2.17
C GLU A 37 10.99 3.39 2.03
N LEU A 38 11.16 2.36 2.86
CA LEU A 38 10.26 1.20 2.89
C LEU A 38 8.84 1.60 3.34
N LEU A 39 8.73 2.45 4.36
CA LEU A 39 7.44 2.97 4.81
C LEU A 39 6.76 3.84 3.73
N ASP A 40 7.52 4.68 3.04
CA ASP A 40 6.99 5.50 1.95
C ASP A 40 6.46 4.63 0.80
N ARG A 41 7.15 3.53 0.48
CA ARG A 41 6.70 2.53 -0.53
C ARG A 41 5.38 1.86 -0.14
N ILE A 42 5.14 1.59 1.14
CA ILE A 42 3.85 1.02 1.61
C ILE A 42 2.68 1.93 1.22
N PHE A 43 2.80 3.23 1.46
CA PHE A 43 1.75 4.18 1.08
C PHE A 43 1.62 4.32 -0.44
N GLU A 44 2.73 4.21 -1.18
CA GLU A 44 2.68 4.20 -2.65
C GLU A 44 1.95 2.98 -3.22
N TYR A 45 2.24 1.79 -2.70
CA TYR A 45 1.48 0.58 -3.03
C TYR A 45 -0.01 0.77 -2.76
N SER A 46 -0.35 1.38 -1.63
CA SER A 46 -1.74 1.67 -1.28
C SER A 46 -2.43 2.58 -2.30
N ARG A 47 -1.73 3.61 -2.81
CA ARG A 47 -2.27 4.49 -3.87
C ARG A 47 -2.47 3.75 -5.19
N ALA A 48 -1.57 2.83 -5.55
CA ALA A 48 -1.72 2.00 -6.74
C ALA A 48 -2.94 1.07 -6.67
N HIS A 49 -3.35 0.69 -5.46
CA HIS A 49 -4.54 -0.14 -5.18
C HIS A 49 -5.77 0.68 -4.77
N ALA A 50 -5.74 2.01 -4.95
CA ALA A 50 -6.78 2.89 -4.44
C ALA A 50 -8.17 2.57 -5.02
N ASP A 51 -8.24 2.18 -6.28
CA ASP A 51 -9.49 1.83 -6.95
C ASP A 51 -10.11 0.56 -6.34
N ALA A 52 -9.30 -0.45 -6.01
CA ALA A 52 -9.75 -1.65 -5.28
C ALA A 52 -10.20 -1.31 -3.85
N GLY A 53 -9.55 -0.33 -3.21
CA GLY A 53 -9.95 0.20 -1.90
C GLY A 53 -11.34 0.83 -1.89
N THR A 54 -11.79 1.42 -2.99
CA THR A 54 -13.15 1.99 -3.10
C THR A 54 -14.26 0.93 -3.07
N MET A 55 -13.93 -0.33 -3.35
CA MET A 55 -14.89 -1.45 -3.40
C MET A 55 -15.19 -2.06 -2.03
N ILE A 56 -14.49 -1.64 -0.98
CA ILE A 56 -14.60 -2.21 0.36
C ILE A 56 -15.16 -1.17 1.33
N VAL A 57 -16.08 -1.60 2.20
CA VAL A 57 -16.58 -0.77 3.30
C VAL A 57 -15.74 -1.06 4.55
N THR A 58 -14.58 -0.43 4.67
CA THR A 58 -13.79 -0.44 5.92
C THR A 58 -13.89 0.91 6.63
N PRO A 59 -14.01 0.93 7.97
CA PRO A 59 -13.87 2.16 8.75
C PRO A 59 -12.41 2.64 8.87
N ARG A 60 -11.43 1.82 8.48
CA ARG A 60 -10.01 2.03 8.74
C ARG A 60 -9.19 1.91 7.45
N ALA A 61 -8.74 3.05 6.92
CA ALA A 61 -7.90 3.10 5.72
C ALA A 61 -6.62 2.26 5.83
N VAL A 62 -6.07 2.14 7.05
CA VAL A 62 -4.88 1.33 7.32
C VAL A 62 -5.04 -0.15 6.95
N GLU A 63 -6.26 -0.71 6.99
CA GLU A 63 -6.49 -2.10 6.62
C GLU A 63 -6.18 -2.33 5.14
N VAL A 64 -6.65 -1.42 4.28
CA VAL A 64 -6.36 -1.48 2.85
C VAL A 64 -4.88 -1.19 2.60
N VAL A 65 -4.26 -0.25 3.33
CA VAL A 65 -2.82 0.03 3.24
C VAL A 65 -1.99 -1.24 3.48
N ILE A 66 -2.32 -1.98 4.54
CA ILE A 66 -1.65 -3.22 4.91
C ILE A 66 -1.86 -4.29 3.82
N VAL A 67 -3.11 -4.49 3.37
CA VAL A 67 -3.42 -5.49 2.33
C VAL A 67 -2.71 -5.17 1.02
N SER A 68 -2.69 -3.90 0.59
CA SER A 68 -1.97 -3.46 -0.60
C SER A 68 -0.47 -3.71 -0.51
N ALA A 69 0.15 -3.43 0.65
CA ALA A 69 1.55 -3.72 0.88
C ALA A 69 1.84 -5.23 0.83
N LEU A 70 1.00 -6.06 1.46
CA LEU A 70 1.13 -7.51 1.42
C LEU A 70 1.04 -8.05 -0.02
N LEU A 71 0.11 -7.55 -0.83
CA LEU A 71 -0.01 -7.95 -2.23
C LEU A 71 1.28 -7.65 -3.02
N GLU A 72 1.87 -6.47 -2.85
CA GLU A 72 3.10 -6.11 -3.57
C GLU A 72 4.32 -6.91 -3.09
N ILE A 73 4.38 -7.24 -1.80
CA ILE A 73 5.40 -8.15 -1.24
C ILE A 73 5.24 -9.56 -1.82
N LEU A 74 4.02 -10.11 -1.85
CA LEU A 74 3.76 -11.42 -2.43
C LEU A 74 4.12 -11.47 -3.92
N LYS A 75 3.80 -10.42 -4.69
CA LYS A 75 4.22 -10.30 -6.09
C LYS A 75 5.74 -10.24 -6.23
N ALA A 76 6.44 -9.57 -5.32
CA ALA A 76 7.90 -9.51 -5.34
C ALA A 76 8.53 -10.88 -5.06
N ILE A 77 7.99 -11.62 -4.09
CA ILE A 77 8.40 -12.99 -3.78
C ILE A 77 8.20 -13.90 -4.99
N ASP A 78 7.00 -13.92 -5.58
CA ASP A 78 6.69 -14.74 -6.77
C ASP A 78 7.61 -14.42 -7.96
N ARG A 79 7.95 -13.14 -8.17
CA ARG A 79 8.93 -12.75 -9.20
C ARG A 79 10.32 -13.30 -8.92
N ILE A 80 10.78 -13.23 -7.67
CA ILE A 80 12.10 -13.74 -7.26
C ILE A 80 12.14 -15.26 -7.42
N GLU A 81 11.11 -15.97 -6.96
CA GLU A 81 11.00 -17.43 -7.08
C GLU A 81 11.07 -17.87 -8.55
N LYS A 82 10.30 -17.22 -9.44
CA LYS A 82 10.34 -17.50 -10.89
C LYS A 82 11.71 -17.27 -11.51
N GLN A 83 12.41 -16.20 -11.10
CA GLN A 83 13.77 -15.93 -11.57
C GLN A 83 14.77 -16.99 -11.11
N LEU A 84 14.60 -17.52 -9.89
CA LEU A 84 15.45 -18.59 -9.38
C LEU A 84 15.19 -19.91 -10.12
N THR A 85 13.93 -20.27 -10.38
CA THR A 85 13.58 -21.45 -11.19
C THR A 85 14.20 -21.37 -12.58
N MET A 86 13.98 -20.27 -13.31
CA MET A 86 14.54 -20.10 -14.65
C MET A 86 16.07 -20.13 -14.70
N ARG A 87 16.76 -19.73 -13.62
CA ARG A 87 18.23 -19.77 -13.55
C ARG A 87 18.74 -21.17 -13.20
N GLY A 88 18.00 -21.94 -12.41
CA GLY A 88 18.28 -23.35 -12.15
C GLY A 88 18.23 -24.18 -13.44
N ASP A 89 17.17 -24.00 -14.22
CA ASP A 89 16.95 -24.71 -15.49
C ASP A 89 17.98 -24.35 -16.59
N ALA A 90 18.63 -23.19 -16.50
CA ALA A 90 19.65 -22.75 -17.45
C ALA A 90 21.07 -23.24 -17.11
N THR A 91 21.25 -23.89 -15.95
CA THR A 91 22.55 -24.37 -15.46
C THR A 91 22.65 -25.90 -15.46
N GLU A 92 21.56 -26.62 -15.77
CA GLU A 92 21.53 -28.06 -16.12
C GLU A 92 21.55 -28.27 -17.64
#